data_AF-A0A6G3PIJ9-F1
#
_entry.id   AF-A0A6G3PIJ9-F1
#
_cell.length_a   1.000
_cell.length_b   1.000
_cell.length_c   1.000
_cell.angle_alpha   90.00
_cell.angle_beta   90.00
_cell.angle_gamma   90.00
#
_symmetry.space_group_name_H-M   'P 1'
#
loop_
_entity.id
_entity.type
_entity.pdbx_description
1 polymer ?
#
loop_
_entity_poly.entity_id
_entity_poly.type
_entity_poly.pdbx_seq_one_letter_code
_entity_poly.pdbx_strand_id
1 'polypeptide(L)'
;EDPGAATLPGARALGGALHTPQVWIDHQVYEDEDGRIGCTVDLVEDVFPEGFGAGFLATYRQWLDDLTEAEDRWDRPLRPVLPEPLTAARRAANAT
;
A
#
# COMPACT_ATOMS: atom_id res chain seq x y z
N GLU A 1 -5.31 4.08 -18.81
CA GLU A 1 -5.05 5.52 -18.99
C GLU A 1 -5.56 6.21 -17.73
N ASP A 2 -4.82 7.17 -17.18
CA ASP A 2 -5.17 7.84 -15.93
C ASP A 2 -6.15 9.00 -16.23
N PRO A 3 -7.41 8.94 -15.76
CA PRO A 3 -8.47 9.86 -16.18
C PRO A 3 -8.30 11.29 -15.61
N GLY A 4 -7.28 11.57 -14.80
CA GLY A 4 -7.03 12.90 -14.22
C GLY A 4 -5.93 13.76 -14.88
N ALA A 5 -5.17 13.22 -15.84
CA ALA A 5 -4.00 13.92 -16.36
C ALA A 5 -4.39 15.02 -17.39
N ALA A 6 -4.40 16.28 -16.94
CA ALA A 6 -4.52 17.44 -17.82
C ALA A 6 -3.51 17.34 -18.99
N THR A 7 -4.03 17.18 -20.21
CA THR A 7 -3.20 17.06 -21.42
C THR A 7 -2.81 18.47 -21.88
N LEU A 8 -1.57 18.87 -21.57
CA LEU A 8 -1.01 20.12 -22.07
C LEU A 8 -0.48 19.90 -23.51
N PRO A 9 -0.80 20.77 -24.49
CA PRO A 9 -0.30 20.63 -25.85
C PRO A 9 1.23 20.55 -25.88
N GLY A 10 1.77 19.45 -26.41
CA GLY A 10 3.22 19.22 -26.48
C GLY A 10 3.86 18.61 -25.23
N ALA A 11 3.09 18.27 -24.19
CA ALA A 11 3.58 17.57 -23.00
C ALA A 11 2.89 16.21 -22.83
N ARG A 12 3.65 15.24 -22.31
CA ARG A 12 3.15 13.93 -21.90
C ARG A 12 3.38 13.78 -20.40
N ALA A 13 2.31 13.55 -19.64
CA ALA A 13 2.46 13.16 -18.23
C ALA A 13 3.25 11.84 -18.16
N LEU A 14 4.35 11.86 -17.40
CA LEU A 14 5.19 10.67 -17.17
C LEU A 14 4.86 9.97 -15.85
N GLY A 15 4.02 10.58 -15.02
CA GLY A 15 3.70 10.19 -13.65
C GLY A 15 3.79 11.40 -12.71
N GLY A 16 3.22 11.28 -11.52
CA GLY A 16 3.33 12.26 -10.45
C GLY A 16 3.34 11.54 -9.11
N ALA A 17 4.20 12.00 -8.19
CA ALA A 17 4.22 11.52 -6.82
C ALA A 17 4.25 12.74 -5.90
N LEU A 18 3.37 12.77 -4.89
CA LEU A 18 3.43 13.74 -3.82
C LEU A 18 4.07 13.07 -2.61
N HIS A 19 5.32 13.43 -2.31
CA HIS A 19 5.98 12.96 -1.10
C HIS A 19 5.92 14.07 -0.03
N THR A 20 5.26 13.79 1.09
CA THR A 20 5.35 14.68 2.27
C THR A 20 6.57 14.26 3.10
N PRO A 21 7.44 15.17 3.58
CA PRO A 21 8.77 14.82 4.09
C PRO A 21 8.87 13.91 5.34
N GLN A 22 7.79 13.30 5.80
CA GLN A 22 7.76 12.39 6.96
C GLN A 22 6.84 11.17 6.75
N VAL A 23 6.34 10.92 5.54
CA VAL A 23 5.45 9.79 5.24
C VAL A 23 6.20 8.75 4.44
N TRP A 24 6.40 7.56 5.01
CA TRP A 24 7.11 6.45 4.35
C TRP A 24 6.19 5.49 3.60
N ILE A 25 4.89 5.51 3.93
CA ILE A 25 3.83 4.76 3.27
C ILE A 25 2.68 5.74 3.08
N ASP A 26 2.34 6.07 1.85
CA ASP A 26 1.13 6.80 1.50
C ASP A 26 0.15 5.83 0.85
N HIS A 27 -1.06 5.71 1.41
CA HIS A 27 -2.11 4.82 0.91
C HIS A 27 -3.34 5.64 0.57
N GLN A 28 -3.62 5.71 -0.72
CA GLN A 28 -4.69 6.51 -1.29
C GLN A 28 -5.77 5.58 -1.81
N VAL A 29 -7.01 5.85 -1.42
CA VAL A 29 -8.20 5.14 -1.89
C VAL A 29 -9.09 6.14 -2.60
N TYR A 30 -9.53 5.80 -3.80
CA TYR A 30 -10.40 6.66 -4.61
C TYR A 30 -11.43 5.81 -5.35
N GLU A 31 -12.48 6.48 -5.81
CA GLU A 31 -13.51 5.88 -6.67
C GLU A 31 -13.28 6.39 -8.10
N ASP A 32 -13.26 5.48 -9.08
CA ASP A 32 -13.16 5.84 -10.49
C ASP A 32 -14.52 6.27 -11.08
N GLU A 33 -14.51 6.73 -12.33
CA GLU A 33 -15.74 7.20 -13.01
C GLU A 33 -16.80 6.11 -13.17
N ASP A 34 -16.41 4.83 -13.12
CA ASP A 34 -17.28 3.67 -13.21
C ASP A 34 -17.74 3.16 -11.83
N GLY A 35 -17.39 3.84 -10.74
CA GLY A 35 -17.74 3.46 -9.37
C GLY A 35 -16.87 2.34 -8.78
N ARG A 36 -15.72 2.04 -9.39
CA ARG A 36 -14.77 1.05 -8.83
C ARG A 36 -13.86 1.71 -7.81
N ILE A 37 -13.47 0.95 -6.80
CA ILE A 37 -12.50 1.40 -5.81
C ILE A 37 -11.09 1.11 -6.31
N GLY A 38 -10.30 2.17 -6.50
CA GLY A 38 -8.88 2.14 -6.75
C GLY A 38 -8.08 2.36 -5.47
N CYS A 39 -7.01 1.58 -5.29
CA CYS A 39 -6.07 1.73 -4.20
C CYS A 39 -4.66 1.93 -4.76
N THR A 40 -4.00 3.02 -4.37
CA THR A 40 -2.60 3.31 -4.69
C THR A 40 -1.80 3.30 -3.39
N VAL A 41 -0.65 2.62 -3.38
CA VAL A 41 0.29 2.64 -2.26
C VAL A 41 1.64 3.12 -2.78
N ASP A 42 2.09 4.26 -2.29
CA ASP A 42 3.45 4.77 -2.50
C ASP A 42 4.31 4.41 -1.28
N LEU A 43 5.41 3.70 -1.54
CA LEU A 43 6.36 3.24 -0.53
C LEU A 43 7.73 3.86 -0.79
N VAL A 44 8.38 4.38 0.25
CA VAL A 44 9.81 4.71 0.18
C VAL A 44 10.61 3.43 0.35
N GLU A 45 10.94 2.72 -0.74
CA GLU A 45 11.53 1.37 -0.65
C GLU A 45 12.81 1.31 0.20
N ASP A 46 13.66 2.32 0.13
CA ASP A 46 14.97 2.37 0.81
C ASP A 46 14.89 2.43 2.35
N VAL A 47 13.73 2.74 2.93
CA VAL A 47 13.57 2.75 4.40
C VAL A 47 13.06 1.42 4.95
N PHE A 48 12.74 0.46 4.07
CA PHE A 48 12.26 -0.86 4.45
C PHE A 48 13.27 -1.96 4.07
N PRO A 49 13.24 -3.12 4.74
CA PRO A 49 14.04 -4.27 4.34
C PRO A 49 13.69 -4.77 2.93
N GLU A 50 14.65 -5.40 2.27
CA GLU A 50 14.46 -6.02 0.96
C GLU A 50 13.23 -6.94 0.94
N GLY A 51 12.41 -6.82 -0.11
CA GLY A 51 11.19 -7.61 -0.29
C GLY A 51 9.98 -7.16 0.53
N PHE A 52 10.12 -6.16 1.41
CA PHE A 52 9.00 -5.63 2.20
C PHE A 52 7.85 -5.15 1.33
N GLY A 53 8.11 -4.30 0.33
CA GLY A 53 7.05 -3.71 -0.49
C GLY A 53 6.22 -4.75 -1.23
N ALA A 54 6.88 -5.73 -1.85
CA ALA A 54 6.20 -6.83 -2.54
C ALA A 54 5.35 -7.68 -1.57
N GLY A 55 5.89 -8.02 -0.39
CA GLY A 55 5.16 -8.77 0.62
C GLY A 55 3.97 -8.00 1.22
N PHE A 56 4.15 -6.70 1.43
CA PHE A 56 3.10 -5.78 1.88
C PHE A 56 1.94 -5.75 0.88
N LEU A 57 2.22 -5.47 -0.40
CA LEU A 57 1.20 -5.37 -1.44
C LEU A 57 0.45 -6.70 -1.64
N ALA A 58 1.16 -7.84 -1.61
CA ALA A 58 0.55 -9.15 -1.73
C ALA A 58 -0.41 -9.46 -0.57
N THR A 59 0.00 -9.17 0.66
CA THR A 59 -0.82 -9.38 1.87
C THR A 59 -2.02 -8.42 1.88
N TYR A 60 -1.80 -7.16 1.54
CA TYR A 60 -2.83 -6.14 1.46
C TYR A 60 -3.93 -6.54 0.47
N ARG A 61 -3.57 -6.95 -0.75
CA ARG A 61 -4.53 -7.41 -1.76
C ARG A 61 -5.33 -8.62 -1.27
N GLN A 62 -4.67 -9.62 -0.71
CA GLN A 62 -5.35 -10.80 -0.16
C GLN A 62 -6.41 -10.42 0.87
N TRP A 63 -6.13 -9.43 1.73
CA TRP A 63 -7.10 -8.98 2.73
C TRP A 63 -8.26 -8.21 2.14
N LEU A 64 -8.04 -7.41 1.09
CA LEU A 64 -9.16 -6.80 0.36
C LEU A 64 -10.05 -7.89 -0.24
N ASP A 65 -9.46 -8.89 -0.88
CA ASP A 65 -10.20 -10.02 -1.46
C ASP A 65 -11.02 -10.73 -0.37
N ASP A 66 -10.38 -11.09 0.75
CA ASP A 66 -11.03 -11.73 1.90
C ASP A 66 -12.24 -10.91 2.43
N LEU A 67 -12.12 -9.59 2.52
CA LEU A 67 -13.19 -8.69 2.99
C LEU A 67 -14.39 -8.64 2.03
N THR A 68 -14.17 -8.91 0.75
CA THR A 68 -15.24 -8.98 -0.26
C THR A 68 -15.94 -10.34 -0.31
N GLU A 69 -15.29 -11.40 0.18
CA GLU A 69 -15.82 -12.76 0.13
C GLU A 69 -16.70 -13.13 1.32
N ALA A 70 -16.48 -12.52 2.49
CA ALA A 70 -17.23 -12.85 3.70
C ALA A 70 -17.39 -11.68 4.67
N GLU A 71 -18.65 -11.38 5.03
CA GLU A 71 -19.02 -10.26 5.91
C GLU A 71 -18.38 -10.38 7.30
N ASP A 72 -18.24 -11.61 7.82
CA ASP A 72 -17.64 -11.85 9.13
C ASP A 72 -16.13 -11.57 9.17
N ARG A 73 -15.47 -11.38 8.01
CA ARG A 73 -14.06 -10.99 7.97
C ARG A 73 -13.84 -9.57 8.52
N TRP A 74 -14.83 -8.68 8.42
CA TRP A 74 -14.74 -7.33 8.95
C TRP A 74 -14.57 -7.30 10.47
N ASP A 75 -15.14 -8.29 11.18
CA ASP A 75 -15.08 -8.39 12.63
C ASP A 75 -13.87 -9.21 13.13
N ARG A 76 -13.19 -9.91 12.23
CA ARG A 76 -12.04 -10.74 12.60
C ARG A 76 -10.78 -9.89 12.70
N PRO A 77 -10.00 -10.04 13.79
CA PRO A 77 -8.79 -9.26 13.94
C PRO A 77 -7.74 -9.69 12.90
N LEU A 78 -7.13 -8.70 12.26
CA LEU A 78 -6.00 -8.93 11.35
C LEU A 78 -4.79 -9.46 12.15
N ARG A 79 -4.25 -10.58 11.69
CA ARG A 79 -3.09 -11.27 12.29
C ARG A 79 -2.09 -11.58 11.18
N PRO A 80 -1.33 -10.59 10.69
CA PRO A 80 -0.34 -10.84 9.66
C PRO A 80 0.78 -11.73 10.19
N VAL A 81 1.13 -12.76 9.43
CA VAL A 81 2.36 -13.53 9.68
C VAL A 81 3.51 -12.74 9.06
N LEU A 82 4.29 -12.09 9.90
CA LEU A 82 5.46 -11.34 9.46
C LEU A 82 6.66 -12.27 9.33
N PRO A 83 7.42 -12.22 8.23
CA PRO A 83 8.68 -12.93 8.09
C PRO A 83 9.63 -12.67 9.28
N GLU A 84 10.37 -13.70 9.67
CA GLU A 84 11.30 -13.65 10.81
C GLU A 84 12.25 -12.43 10.77
N PRO A 85 12.86 -12.06 9.62
CA PRO A 85 13.71 -10.87 9.53
C PRO A 85 13.02 -9.56 9.96
N LEU A 86 11.72 -9.39 9.69
CA LEU A 86 10.97 -8.20 10.09
C LEU A 86 10.66 -8.16 11.59
N THR A 87 10.58 -9.34 12.22
CA THR A 87 10.21 -9.43 13.64
C THR A 87 11.42 -9.47 14.57
N ALA A 88 12.57 -9.95 14.10
CA ALA A 88 13.80 -10.03 14.88
C ALA A 88 14.29 -8.65 15.33
N ALA A 89 14.35 -7.67 14.42
CA ALA A 89 14.76 -6.30 14.74
C ALA A 89 13.83 -5.66 15.79
N ARG A 90 12.52 -5.85 15.64
CA ARG A 90 11.51 -5.37 16.60
C ARG A 90 11.67 -6.03 17.98
N ARG A 91 11.92 -7.33 18.04
CA ARG A 91 12.15 -8.04 19.31
C ARG A 91 13.40 -7.53 20.01
N ALA A 92 14.50 -7.32 19.28
CA ALA A 92 15.75 -6.81 19.84
C ALA A 92 15.59 -5.39 20.41
N ALA A 93 14.91 -4.49 19.68
CA ALA A 93 14.65 -3.13 20.15
C ALA A 93 13.75 -3.08 21.40
N ASN A 94 12.78 -4.01 21.51
CA ASN A 94 11.89 -4.10 22.68
C ASN A 94 12.53 -4.79 23.89
N ALA A 95 13.74 -5.34 23.77
CA ALA A 95 14.46 -6.02 24.84
C ALA A 95 15.39 -5.09 25.65
N THR A 96 15.39 -3.78 25.35
CA THR A 96 16.16 -2.73 26.02
C THR A 96 15.23 -1.68 26.60
#